data_AF-A0A956HFN6-F1
#
_entry.id   AF-A0A956HFN6-F1
#
_cell.length_a   1.000
_cell.length_b   1.000
_cell.length_c   1.000
_cell.angle_alpha   90.00
_cell.angle_beta   90.00
_cell.angle_gamma   90.00
#
_symmetry.space_group_name_H-M   'P 1'
#
loop_
_entity.id
_entity.type
_entity.pdbx_description
1 polymer ?
#
loop_
_entity_poly.entity_id
_entity_poly.type
_entity_poly.pdbx_seq_one_letter_code
_entity_poly.pdbx_strand_id
1 'polypeptide(L)'
;MSIVDPRGARLRDRFFALRAAASSPGNAGTAAALRAEVDTIDAPPVASVEGLAISFFPTSRFKQLRFIDASEVDASLRPLFARPSAELSHLIAVFVDPEELSYRSFENIIDLDRRFDGIARARLGFGAPARLADGVYQLSLNASARVRALLTGLDALDVYAPPLNPRSRGGRRFIFHSPQLGERLTQKLRQALPE
;
A
#
# COMPACT_ATOMS: atom_id res chain seq x y z
N MET A 1 27.37 10.41 16.41
CA MET A 1 27.38 9.45 15.28
C MET A 1 26.22 9.82 14.37
N SER A 2 26.47 10.11 13.09
CA SER A 2 25.36 10.26 12.14
C SER A 2 24.64 8.92 12.04
N ILE A 3 23.40 8.87 12.50
CA ILE A 3 22.53 7.67 12.53
C ILE A 3 22.16 7.22 11.09
N VAL A 4 22.48 8.05 10.10
CA VAL A 4 22.01 7.93 8.72
C VAL A 4 23.19 7.66 7.79
N ASP A 5 23.17 6.50 7.10
CA ASP A 5 24.11 6.20 6.02
C ASP A 5 23.96 7.24 4.91
N PRO A 6 25.03 7.94 4.48
CA PRO A 6 24.96 8.99 3.47
C PRO A 6 24.46 8.50 2.10
N ARG A 7 24.49 7.19 1.85
CA ARG A 7 23.99 6.55 0.62
C ARG A 7 22.49 6.31 0.66
N GLY A 8 21.86 6.37 1.85
CA GLY A 8 20.49 5.94 2.05
C GLY A 8 19.48 6.68 1.18
N ALA A 9 19.56 8.02 1.12
CA ALA A 9 18.66 8.83 0.29
C ALA A 9 18.79 8.46 -1.20
N ARG A 10 20.02 8.32 -1.70
CA ARG A 10 20.28 7.90 -3.10
C ARG A 10 19.66 6.54 -3.41
N LEU A 11 19.82 5.56 -2.53
CA LEU A 11 19.30 4.20 -2.73
C LEU A 11 17.77 4.15 -2.69
N ARG A 12 17.16 4.86 -1.74
CA ARG A 12 15.72 5.07 -1.66
C ARG A 12 15.19 5.68 -2.96
N ASP A 13 15.79 6.77 -3.43
CA ASP A 13 15.32 7.48 -4.61
C ASP A 13 15.48 6.64 -5.89
N ARG A 14 16.60 5.91 -6.01
CA ARG A 14 16.79 4.93 -7.10
C ARG A 14 15.78 3.80 -7.07
N PHE A 15 15.44 3.29 -5.88
CA PHE A 15 14.41 2.26 -5.73
C PHE A 15 13.06 2.75 -6.27
N PHE A 16 12.61 3.95 -5.87
CA PHE A 16 11.34 4.50 -6.34
C PHE A 16 11.36 4.87 -7.83
N ALA A 17 12.48 5.37 -8.35
CA ALA A 17 12.63 5.63 -9.79
C ALA A 17 12.49 4.33 -10.61
N LEU A 18 13.13 3.24 -10.18
CA LEU A 18 12.99 1.94 -10.85
C LEU A 18 11.59 1.35 -10.74
N ARG A 19 10.93 1.56 -9.59
CA ARG A 19 9.55 1.11 -9.39
C ARG A 19 8.57 1.85 -10.29
N ALA A 20 8.71 3.17 -10.44
CA ALA A 20 7.91 3.97 -11.36
C ALA A 20 8.14 3.55 -12.82
N ALA A 21 9.36 3.12 -13.16
CA ALA A 21 9.73 2.67 -14.49
C ALA A 21 9.50 1.15 -14.72
N ALA A 22 8.91 0.42 -13.77
CA ALA A 22 8.81 -1.05 -13.82
C ALA A 22 8.06 -1.60 -15.05
N SER A 23 7.25 -0.76 -15.73
CA SER A 23 6.54 -1.11 -16.95
C SER A 23 7.40 -1.01 -18.24
N SER A 24 8.64 -0.53 -18.14
CA SER A 24 9.52 -0.31 -19.31
C SER A 24 10.44 -1.52 -19.59
N PRO A 25 10.43 -2.10 -20.81
CA PRO A 25 11.39 -3.13 -21.22
C PRO A 25 12.82 -2.55 -21.21
N GLY A 26 13.69 -3.05 -20.33
CA GLY A 26 15.06 -2.56 -20.17
C GLY A 26 15.52 -2.40 -18.71
N ASN A 27 14.58 -2.37 -17.76
CA ASN A 27 14.90 -2.10 -16.35
C ASN A 27 15.33 -3.32 -15.52
N ALA A 28 15.35 -4.52 -16.10
CA ALA A 28 15.72 -5.74 -15.39
C ALA A 28 17.18 -5.71 -14.91
N GLY A 29 18.11 -5.25 -15.78
CA GLY A 29 19.53 -5.14 -15.44
C GLY A 29 19.80 -4.10 -14.35
N THR A 30 19.11 -2.96 -14.39
CA THR A 30 19.20 -1.90 -13.38
C THR A 30 18.60 -2.34 -12.03
N ALA A 31 17.50 -3.09 -12.03
CA ALA A 31 16.93 -3.66 -10.81
C ALA A 31 17.85 -4.70 -10.17
N ALA A 32 18.50 -5.55 -10.97
CA ALA A 32 19.50 -6.50 -10.47
C ALA A 32 20.72 -5.80 -9.88
N ALA A 33 21.23 -4.75 -10.54
CA ALA A 33 22.35 -3.96 -10.03
C ALA A 33 22.02 -3.25 -8.72
N LEU A 34 20.81 -2.66 -8.59
CA LEU A 34 20.37 -2.05 -7.33
C LEU A 34 20.29 -3.11 -6.22
N ARG A 35 19.75 -4.29 -6.51
CA ARG A 35 19.65 -5.38 -5.53
C ARG A 35 21.03 -5.81 -5.03
N ALA A 36 21.98 -6.01 -5.95
CA ALA A 36 23.35 -6.38 -5.58
C ALA A 36 24.02 -5.31 -4.69
N GLU A 37 23.82 -4.02 -4.99
CA GLU A 37 24.34 -2.94 -4.14
C GLU A 37 23.69 -2.93 -2.76
N VAL A 38 22.36 -3.06 -2.69
CA VAL A 38 21.57 -3.15 -1.44
C VAL A 38 22.03 -4.33 -0.57
N ASP A 39 22.33 -5.48 -1.18
CA ASP A 39 22.77 -6.68 -0.48
C ASP A 39 24.13 -6.53 0.23
N THR A 40 24.93 -5.53 -0.15
CA THR A 40 26.21 -5.24 0.52
C THR A 40 26.08 -4.31 1.72
N ILE A 41 24.88 -3.78 1.98
CA ILE A 41 24.67 -2.76 3.00
C ILE A 41 24.03 -3.39 4.22
N ASP A 42 24.74 -3.35 5.33
CA ASP A 42 24.19 -3.61 6.66
C ASP A 42 24.10 -2.28 7.40
N ALA A 43 22.88 -1.93 7.83
CA ALA A 43 22.62 -0.69 8.54
C ALA A 43 21.62 -0.97 9.68
N PRO A 44 21.77 -0.28 10.83
CA PRO A 44 20.81 -0.41 11.92
C PRO A 44 19.42 0.11 11.52
N PRO A 45 18.35 -0.30 12.22
CA PRO A 45 17.04 0.31 12.03
C PRO A 45 17.10 1.80 12.33
N VAL A 46 16.30 2.58 11.61
CA VAL A 46 16.15 4.01 11.88
C VAL A 46 15.11 4.26 12.98
N ALA A 47 14.15 3.35 13.14
CA ALA A 47 13.11 3.39 14.18
C ALA A 47 12.46 2.00 14.35
N SER A 48 11.55 1.89 15.31
CA SER A 48 10.64 0.75 15.45
C SER A 48 9.19 1.24 15.52
N VAL A 49 8.29 0.57 14.83
CA VAL A 49 6.84 0.84 14.80
C VAL A 49 6.13 -0.44 15.16
N GLU A 50 5.36 -0.44 16.25
CA GLU A 50 4.68 -1.65 16.78
C GLU A 50 5.61 -2.87 16.94
N GLY A 51 6.88 -2.63 17.31
CA GLY A 51 7.88 -3.68 17.46
C GLY A 51 8.54 -4.15 16.15
N LEU A 52 8.13 -3.62 15.00
CA LEU A 52 8.75 -3.88 13.70
C LEU A 52 9.90 -2.90 13.47
N ALA A 53 11.10 -3.41 13.18
CA ALA A 53 12.23 -2.58 12.82
C ALA A 53 12.05 -1.99 11.41
N ILE A 54 12.24 -0.68 11.27
CA ILE A 54 12.07 0.01 9.99
C ILE A 54 13.34 0.72 9.53
N SER A 55 13.50 0.83 8.21
CA SER A 55 14.50 1.66 7.53
C SER A 55 13.83 2.56 6.49
N PHE A 56 14.44 3.71 6.21
CA PHE A 56 13.97 4.64 5.18
C PHE A 56 14.51 4.32 3.77
N PHE A 57 15.41 3.33 3.67
CA PHE A 57 16.01 2.88 2.41
C PHE A 57 16.28 1.36 2.44
N PRO A 58 16.37 0.70 1.28
CA PRO A 58 16.59 -0.75 1.24
C PRO A 58 18.01 -1.11 1.67
N THR A 59 18.15 -2.21 2.42
CA THR A 59 19.44 -2.79 2.86
C THR A 59 19.42 -4.30 2.69
N SER A 60 20.52 -4.98 3.04
CA SER A 60 20.60 -6.45 3.04
C SER A 60 19.54 -7.11 3.93
N ARG A 61 19.15 -6.44 5.02
CA ARG A 61 18.12 -6.87 5.97
C ARG A 61 16.73 -6.28 5.65
N PHE A 62 16.65 -4.96 5.51
CA PHE A 62 15.41 -4.23 5.23
C PHE A 62 15.09 -4.22 3.74
N LYS A 63 14.41 -5.26 3.26
CA LYS A 63 14.14 -5.47 1.82
C LYS A 63 12.68 -5.29 1.42
N GLN A 64 11.77 -5.46 2.37
CA GLN A 64 10.34 -5.50 2.07
C GLN A 64 9.74 -4.09 2.20
N LEU A 65 9.16 -3.58 1.11
CA LEU A 65 8.45 -2.30 1.13
C LEU A 65 7.10 -2.41 1.84
N ARG A 66 6.80 -1.43 2.71
CA ARG A 66 5.52 -1.20 3.39
C ARG A 66 5.17 0.28 3.41
N PHE A 67 3.92 0.58 3.74
CA PHE A 67 3.39 1.94 3.91
C PHE A 67 2.74 2.05 5.29
N ILE A 68 3.08 3.11 6.02
CA ILE A 68 2.52 3.41 7.34
C ILE A 68 2.17 4.90 7.41
N ASP A 69 1.30 5.30 8.35
CA ASP A 69 1.07 6.72 8.63
C ASP A 69 2.36 7.32 9.22
N ALA A 70 2.72 8.51 8.74
CA ALA A 70 3.87 9.27 9.22
C ALA A 70 3.73 9.64 10.70
N SER A 71 2.52 9.66 11.27
CA SER A 71 2.28 9.86 12.70
C SER A 71 2.96 8.81 13.57
N GLU A 72 3.12 7.58 13.06
CA GLU A 72 3.75 6.45 13.76
C GLU A 72 5.27 6.61 13.90
N VAL A 73 5.86 7.60 13.25
CA VAL A 73 7.31 7.86 13.26
C VAL A 73 7.60 9.23 13.87
N ASP A 74 8.70 9.32 14.62
CA ASP A 74 9.19 10.58 15.19
C ASP A 74 9.32 11.68 14.12
N ALA A 75 8.86 12.88 14.45
CA ALA A 75 8.81 14.02 13.54
C ALA A 75 10.17 14.36 12.90
N SER A 76 11.27 14.16 13.63
CA SER A 76 12.64 14.41 13.14
C SER A 76 13.08 13.43 12.05
N LEU A 77 12.50 12.22 12.02
CA LEU A 77 12.85 11.17 11.05
C LEU A 77 11.96 11.20 9.81
N ARG A 78 10.75 11.76 9.90
CA ARG A 78 9.77 11.84 8.78
C ARG A 78 10.32 12.41 7.46
N PRO A 79 11.29 13.36 7.43
CA PRO A 79 11.89 13.83 6.17
C PRO A 79 12.76 12.78 5.46
N LEU A 80 13.23 11.75 6.17
CA LEU A 80 14.06 10.68 5.61
C LEU A 80 13.26 9.69 4.76
N PHE A 81 11.96 9.59 4.95
CA PHE A 81 11.13 8.61 4.25
C PHE A 81 10.53 9.18 2.96
N ALA A 82 10.38 8.32 1.95
CA ALA A 82 9.74 8.68 0.70
C ALA A 82 8.21 8.74 0.86
N ARG A 83 7.58 9.62 0.06
CA ARG A 83 6.11 9.76 -0.07
C ARG A 83 5.74 9.56 -1.53
N PRO A 84 5.62 8.31 -2.00
CA PRO A 84 5.42 8.05 -3.43
C PRO A 84 4.01 8.41 -3.92
N SER A 85 3.04 8.58 -3.02
CA SER A 85 1.69 9.01 -3.35
C SER A 85 1.45 10.44 -2.88
N ALA A 86 1.28 11.38 -3.82
CA ALA A 86 0.94 12.76 -3.50
C ALA A 86 -0.46 12.87 -2.84
N GLU A 87 -1.39 12.01 -3.27
CA GLU A 87 -2.76 11.94 -2.72
C GLU A 87 -2.79 11.38 -1.29
N LEU A 88 -1.79 10.60 -0.90
CA LEU A 88 -1.65 10.01 0.43
C LEU A 88 -0.38 10.54 1.12
N SER A 89 -0.23 11.85 1.18
CA SER A 89 0.96 12.53 1.75
C SER A 89 1.22 12.23 3.24
N HIS A 90 0.21 11.70 3.94
CA HIS A 90 0.32 11.20 5.30
C HIS A 90 1.00 9.84 5.38
N LEU A 91 1.04 9.07 4.29
CA LEU A 91 1.74 7.79 4.25
C LEU A 91 3.21 7.99 3.89
N ILE A 92 4.06 7.26 4.59
CA ILE A 92 5.48 7.14 4.27
C ILE A 92 5.80 5.71 3.87
N ALA A 93 6.72 5.57 2.93
CA ALA A 93 7.27 4.29 2.55
C ALA A 93 8.41 3.87 3.47
N VAL A 94 8.33 2.65 4.00
CA VAL A 94 9.34 2.07 4.89
C VAL A 94 9.82 0.72 4.35
N PHE A 95 11.06 0.37 4.66
CA PHE A 95 11.64 -0.93 4.36
C PHE A 95 11.76 -1.73 5.66
N VAL A 96 11.26 -2.96 5.64
CA VAL A 96 11.22 -3.85 6.81
C VAL A 96 11.94 -5.15 6.51
N ASP A 97 12.37 -5.83 7.57
CA ASP A 97 12.91 -7.18 7.48
C ASP A 97 11.78 -8.16 7.20
N PRO A 98 11.81 -8.92 6.07
CA PRO A 98 10.79 -9.93 5.81
C PRO A 98 10.75 -11.05 6.87
N GLU A 99 11.84 -11.31 7.60
CA GLU A 99 11.90 -12.33 8.66
C GLU A 99 11.19 -11.88 9.95
N GLU A 100 11.01 -10.58 10.16
CA GLU A 100 10.24 -10.02 11.29
C GLU A 100 8.72 -10.05 11.04
N LEU A 101 8.27 -10.40 9.83
CA LEU A 101 6.85 -10.43 9.49
C LEU A 101 6.16 -11.67 10.04
N SER A 102 5.22 -11.45 10.97
CA SER A 102 4.31 -12.50 11.43
C SER A 102 3.17 -12.77 10.44
N TYR A 103 2.42 -13.87 10.64
CA TYR A 103 1.16 -14.14 9.91
C TYR A 103 0.16 -12.97 9.99
N ARG A 104 0.22 -12.12 11.02
CA ARG A 104 -0.69 -10.96 11.16
C ARG A 104 -0.15 -9.68 10.55
N SER A 105 1.14 -9.63 10.18
CA SER A 105 1.86 -8.40 9.82
C SER A 105 2.33 -8.39 8.37
N PHE A 106 2.15 -9.49 7.62
CA PHE A 106 2.65 -9.57 6.25
C PHE A 106 1.82 -8.79 5.23
N GLU A 107 0.57 -8.45 5.54
CA GLU A 107 -0.28 -7.71 4.62
C GLU A 107 0.01 -6.21 4.70
N ASN A 108 0.02 -5.57 3.52
CA ASN A 108 0.14 -4.12 3.43
C ASN A 108 -1.27 -3.53 3.61
N ILE A 109 -1.68 -3.38 4.88
CA ILE A 109 -2.97 -2.82 5.28
C ILE A 109 -2.81 -1.31 5.44
N ILE A 110 -3.58 -0.54 4.67
CA ILE A 110 -3.48 0.91 4.62
C ILE A 110 -4.79 1.53 5.07
N ASP A 111 -4.72 2.46 6.02
CA ASP A 111 -5.87 3.29 6.34
C ASP A 111 -6.12 4.30 5.20
N LEU A 112 -7.30 4.21 4.57
CA LEU A 112 -7.73 5.14 3.53
C LEU A 112 -8.97 5.95 3.94
N ASP A 113 -9.26 6.06 5.23
CA ASP A 113 -10.44 6.80 5.70
C ASP A 113 -10.46 8.25 5.24
N ARG A 114 -9.30 8.92 5.27
CA ARG A 114 -9.20 10.31 4.77
C ARG A 114 -9.55 10.42 3.28
N ARG A 115 -9.28 9.38 2.48
CA ARG A 115 -9.62 9.35 1.05
C ARG A 115 -11.11 9.22 0.81
N PHE A 116 -11.80 8.48 1.67
CA PHE A 116 -13.25 8.25 1.59
C PHE A 116 -14.06 9.21 2.46
N ASP A 117 -13.46 10.29 2.97
CA ASP A 117 -14.18 11.24 3.80
C ASP A 117 -15.41 11.84 3.09
N GLY A 118 -16.53 11.86 3.82
CA GLY A 118 -17.84 12.26 3.31
C GLY A 118 -18.58 11.20 2.46
N ILE A 119 -18.07 9.97 2.35
CA ILE A 119 -18.74 8.88 1.61
C ILE A 119 -20.14 8.58 2.15
N ALA A 120 -20.37 8.79 3.45
CA ALA A 120 -21.68 8.62 4.08
C ALA A 120 -22.79 9.45 3.39
N ARG A 121 -22.44 10.64 2.87
CA ARG A 121 -23.36 11.55 2.18
C ARG A 121 -23.41 11.30 0.67
N ALA A 122 -22.55 10.45 0.13
CA ALA A 122 -22.45 10.23 -1.31
C ALA A 122 -23.62 9.38 -1.84
N ARG A 123 -24.01 9.65 -3.09
CA ARG A 123 -24.96 8.80 -3.82
C ARG A 123 -24.26 7.48 -4.18
N LEU A 124 -24.73 6.42 -3.55
CA LEU A 124 -24.28 5.05 -3.69
C LEU A 124 -25.49 4.12 -3.52
N GLY A 125 -25.63 3.14 -4.40
CA GLY A 125 -26.67 2.12 -4.34
C GLY A 125 -26.39 1.00 -5.35
N PHE A 126 -27.14 -0.08 -5.29
CA PHE A 126 -27.04 -1.16 -6.27
C PHE A 126 -28.24 -1.12 -7.22
N GLY A 127 -28.04 -1.59 -8.44
CA GLY A 127 -29.15 -1.94 -9.34
C GLY A 127 -29.91 -3.17 -8.83
N ALA A 128 -31.01 -3.51 -9.52
CA ALA A 128 -31.75 -4.72 -9.22
C ALA A 128 -30.81 -5.96 -9.31
N PRO A 129 -30.86 -6.88 -8.33
CA PRO A 129 -30.03 -8.07 -8.36
C PRO A 129 -30.47 -9.00 -9.50
N ALA A 130 -29.52 -9.48 -10.28
CA ALA A 130 -29.74 -10.56 -11.24
C ALA A 130 -29.40 -11.90 -10.55
N ARG A 131 -30.36 -12.81 -10.44
CA ARG A 131 -30.11 -14.16 -9.91
C ARG A 131 -29.32 -14.97 -10.94
N LEU A 132 -28.16 -15.50 -10.53
CA LEU A 132 -27.33 -16.38 -11.35
C LEU A 132 -27.60 -17.86 -11.03
N ALA A 133 -27.84 -18.16 -9.76
CA ALA A 133 -28.20 -19.49 -9.24
C ALA A 133 -28.94 -19.34 -7.91
N ASP A 134 -29.34 -20.45 -7.30
CA ASP A 134 -29.94 -20.47 -5.96
C ASP A 134 -28.96 -19.88 -4.93
N GLY A 135 -29.37 -18.79 -4.28
CA GLY A 135 -28.53 -18.05 -3.32
C GLY A 135 -27.39 -17.23 -3.95
N VAL A 136 -27.28 -17.14 -5.29
CA VAL A 136 -26.22 -16.41 -5.98
C VAL A 136 -26.79 -15.25 -6.79
N TYR A 137 -26.36 -14.04 -6.45
CA TYR A 137 -26.82 -12.80 -7.08
C TYR A 137 -25.66 -11.97 -7.63
N GLN A 138 -25.86 -11.38 -8.80
CA GLN A 138 -25.01 -10.35 -9.38
C GLN A 138 -25.67 -8.99 -9.19
N LEU A 139 -24.91 -8.01 -8.72
CA LEU A 139 -25.36 -6.63 -8.58
C LEU A 139 -24.37 -5.67 -9.23
N SER A 140 -24.90 -4.59 -9.80
CA SER A 140 -24.10 -3.49 -10.34
C SER A 140 -24.12 -2.31 -9.39
N LEU A 141 -22.94 -1.81 -9.01
CA LEU A 141 -22.81 -0.62 -8.16
C LEU A 141 -23.09 0.66 -8.95
N ASN A 142 -24.14 1.38 -8.55
CA ASN A 142 -24.49 2.70 -9.03
C ASN A 142 -23.94 3.76 -8.06
N ALA A 143 -22.87 4.43 -8.47
CA ALA A 143 -22.18 5.44 -7.68
C ALA A 143 -22.15 6.79 -8.42
N SER A 144 -22.13 7.89 -7.65
CA SER A 144 -21.81 9.22 -8.18
C SER A 144 -20.45 9.23 -8.89
N ALA A 145 -20.23 10.20 -9.79
CA ALA A 145 -18.95 10.35 -10.50
C ALA A 145 -17.76 10.45 -9.53
N ARG A 146 -17.91 11.18 -8.42
CA ARG A 146 -16.90 11.27 -7.36
C ARG A 146 -16.54 9.90 -6.78
N VAL A 147 -17.55 9.12 -6.36
CA VAL A 147 -17.29 7.81 -5.74
C VAL A 147 -16.70 6.83 -6.75
N ARG A 148 -17.17 6.87 -8.01
CA ARG A 148 -16.57 6.09 -9.09
C ARG A 148 -15.09 6.41 -9.23
N ALA A 149 -14.73 7.70 -9.32
CA ALA A 149 -13.35 8.14 -9.42
C ALA A 149 -12.50 7.69 -8.22
N LEU A 150 -13.03 7.76 -6.99
CA LEU A 150 -12.31 7.28 -5.79
C LEU A 150 -12.00 5.78 -5.86
N LEU A 151 -12.99 4.97 -6.26
CA LEU A 151 -12.86 3.51 -6.34
C LEU A 151 -11.95 3.08 -7.50
N THR A 152 -12.12 3.67 -8.69
CA THR A 152 -11.29 3.32 -9.86
C THR A 152 -9.88 3.91 -9.75
N GLY A 153 -9.70 4.98 -8.99
CA GLY A 153 -8.40 5.61 -8.76
C GLY A 153 -7.54 4.91 -7.72
N LEU A 154 -7.99 3.81 -7.11
CA LEU A 154 -7.19 3.06 -6.14
C LEU A 154 -5.88 2.51 -6.74
N ASP A 155 -5.91 2.10 -8.01
CA ASP A 155 -4.70 1.56 -8.66
C ASP A 155 -3.60 2.64 -8.82
N ALA A 156 -4.02 3.88 -9.08
CA ALA A 156 -3.15 5.02 -9.27
C ALA A 156 -2.42 5.47 -8.00
N LEU A 157 -2.78 4.94 -6.82
CA LEU A 157 -2.13 5.30 -5.57
C LEU A 157 -0.70 4.75 -5.46
N ASP A 158 -0.33 3.76 -6.28
CA ASP A 158 0.96 3.06 -6.26
C ASP A 158 1.42 2.63 -4.86
N VAL A 159 0.48 2.15 -4.05
CA VAL A 159 0.73 1.61 -2.71
C VAL A 159 0.75 0.08 -2.68
N TYR A 160 0.85 -0.55 -3.84
CA TYR A 160 0.94 -1.99 -3.97
C TYR A 160 2.30 -2.52 -3.50
N ALA A 161 2.28 -3.59 -2.70
CA ALA A 161 3.49 -4.35 -2.37
C ALA A 161 3.54 -5.66 -3.18
N PRO A 162 4.75 -6.15 -3.55
CA PRO A 162 4.89 -7.50 -4.05
C PRO A 162 4.51 -8.53 -2.97
N PRO A 163 3.93 -9.68 -3.34
CA PRO A 163 3.62 -10.74 -2.39
C PRO A 163 4.92 -11.39 -1.87
N LEU A 164 4.91 -11.89 -0.64
CA LEU A 164 6.07 -12.59 -0.04
C LEU A 164 6.47 -13.85 -0.82
N ASN A 165 5.47 -14.58 -1.36
CA ASN A 165 5.69 -15.82 -2.12
C ASN A 165 5.23 -15.65 -3.58
N PRO A 166 5.97 -14.90 -4.42
CA PRO A 166 5.57 -14.58 -5.79
C PRO A 166 5.41 -15.81 -6.69
N ARG A 167 6.05 -16.93 -6.34
CA ARG A 167 5.92 -18.21 -7.05
C ARG A 167 4.59 -18.93 -6.81
N SER A 168 3.89 -18.61 -5.72
CA SER A 168 2.63 -19.27 -5.31
C SER A 168 1.42 -18.32 -5.35
N ARG A 169 1.66 -17.01 -5.27
CA ARG A 169 0.63 -15.97 -5.25
C ARG A 169 0.97 -14.95 -6.33
N GLY A 170 0.13 -14.88 -7.35
CA GLY A 170 0.24 -13.87 -8.41
C GLY A 170 -0.30 -12.50 -7.97
N GLY A 171 0.11 -11.46 -8.70
CA GLY A 171 -0.39 -10.09 -8.54
C GLY A 171 0.24 -9.31 -7.39
N ARG A 172 0.23 -7.98 -7.51
CA ARG A 172 0.59 -7.08 -6.40
C ARG A 172 -0.59 -6.95 -5.44
N ARG A 173 -0.34 -6.68 -4.15
CA ARG A 173 -1.39 -6.62 -3.13
C ARG A 173 -1.28 -5.35 -2.31
N PHE A 174 -2.41 -4.72 -2.05
CA PHE A 174 -2.62 -3.94 -0.84
C PHE A 174 -4.05 -4.20 -0.37
N ILE A 175 -4.25 -4.16 0.94
CA ILE A 175 -5.55 -4.18 1.56
C ILE A 175 -5.71 -2.79 2.15
N PHE A 176 -6.92 -2.24 2.09
CA PHE A 176 -7.17 -0.99 2.77
C PHE A 176 -8.33 -1.13 3.72
N HIS A 177 -8.24 -0.37 4.79
CA HIS A 177 -9.28 -0.19 5.75
C HIS A 177 -10.02 1.10 5.42
N SER A 178 -11.35 1.02 5.38
CA SER A 178 -12.20 2.21 5.44
C SER A 178 -13.59 1.88 6.00
N PRO A 179 -13.85 2.11 7.31
CA PRO A 179 -15.13 1.79 7.94
C PRO A 179 -16.29 2.52 7.28
N GLN A 180 -16.13 3.80 6.97
CA GLN A 180 -17.24 4.57 6.37
C GLN A 180 -17.66 4.00 5.02
N LEU A 181 -16.70 3.59 4.17
CA LEU A 181 -17.01 2.95 2.90
C LEU A 181 -17.64 1.57 3.12
N GLY A 182 -17.03 0.76 4.00
CA GLY A 182 -17.50 -0.60 4.30
C GLY A 182 -18.93 -0.61 4.81
N GLU A 183 -19.23 0.15 5.86
CA GLU A 183 -20.57 0.29 6.43
C GLU A 183 -21.59 0.75 5.38
N ARG A 184 -21.21 1.73 4.55
CA ARG A 184 -22.11 2.27 3.53
C ARG A 184 -22.41 1.25 2.43
N LEU A 185 -21.40 0.51 1.98
CA LEU A 185 -21.57 -0.58 1.01
C LEU A 185 -22.43 -1.70 1.59
N THR A 186 -22.16 -2.14 2.83
CA THR A 186 -22.95 -3.17 3.52
C THR A 186 -24.41 -2.76 3.66
N GLN A 187 -24.69 -1.53 4.10
CA GLN A 187 -26.04 -1.01 4.22
C GLN A 187 -26.77 -1.06 2.87
N LYS A 188 -26.12 -0.61 1.78
CA LYS A 188 -26.73 -0.60 0.44
C LYS A 188 -26.88 -1.98 -0.17
N LEU A 189 -25.96 -2.90 0.13
CA LEU A 189 -26.05 -4.28 -0.32
C LEU A 189 -27.25 -4.99 0.34
N ARG A 190 -27.40 -4.85 1.66
CA ARG A 190 -28.56 -5.42 2.39
C ARG A 190 -29.91 -4.90 1.88
N GLN A 191 -29.97 -3.62 1.49
CA GLN A 191 -31.18 -3.02 0.90
C GLN A 191 -31.51 -3.55 -0.51
N ALA A 192 -30.51 -4.10 -1.22
CA ALA A 192 -30.65 -4.52 -2.61
C ALA A 192 -30.82 -6.04 -2.77
N LEU A 193 -30.40 -6.83 -1.78
CA LEU A 193 -30.59 -8.27 -1.77
C LEU A 193 -32.04 -8.63 -1.42
N PRO A 194 -32.57 -9.73 -1.98
CA PRO A 194 -33.85 -10.29 -1.53
C PRO A 194 -33.77 -10.75 -0.07
N GLU A 195 -34.91 -10.76 0.62
CA GLU A 195 -35.06 -11.33 1.97
C GLU A 195 -34.82 -12.84 2.01
#